data_AF-A0A3P6GFI8-F1
#
_entry.id   AF-A0A3P6GFI8-F1
#
_cell.length_a   1.000
_cell.length_b   1.000
_cell.length_c   1.000
_cell.angle_alpha   90.00
_cell.angle_beta   90.00
_cell.angle_gamma   90.00
#
_symmetry.space_group_name_H-M   'P 1'
#
loop_
_entity.id
_entity.type
_entity.pdbx_description
1 polymer ?
#
loop_
_entity_poly.entity_id
_entity_poly.type
_entity_poly.pdbx_seq_one_letter_code
_entity_poly.pdbx_strand_id
1 'polypeptide(L)'
;LVCFLSLHLFIYSVINSPAEKEQSTSPKLTKYWLQRYDLFSRYDEGIQMDEEGWYSVTPEKIAVKQAERCRGKVVIDCFSGVGGNTIQFAKVCSSVIAIDIDPVKVEMAINNAMVYGVDDRVDYVVGDFIHLAPSLKGDVLFLSPPWGGPMYNKVEIYTLDMLQPKDGYKLFQIAQTITPNIIMFLPRNVDLAQLEELAWLSSPPLTLVIEENCVGGRIKGITAYFSCSAV
;
A
#
# COMPACT_ATOMS: atom_id res chain seq x y z
N LEU A 1 -28.00 27.24 40.27
CA LEU A 1 -26.84 26.60 39.61
C LEU A 1 -27.28 25.53 38.59
N VAL A 2 -28.36 25.79 37.84
CA VAL A 2 -28.89 24.87 36.81
C VAL A 2 -29.33 25.76 35.65
N CYS A 3 -28.41 26.07 34.74
CA CYS A 3 -28.73 26.67 33.43
C CYS A 3 -27.55 26.66 32.44
N PHE A 4 -26.32 26.37 32.87
CA PHE A 4 -25.15 26.36 31.97
C PHE A 4 -24.75 24.98 31.40
N LEU A 5 -25.27 23.87 31.95
CA LEU A 5 -24.92 22.52 31.48
C LEU A 5 -25.73 22.04 30.26
N SER A 6 -26.88 22.67 29.96
CA SER A 6 -27.73 22.25 28.83
C SER A 6 -27.23 22.79 27.48
N LEU A 7 -26.64 23.99 27.45
CA LEU A 7 -26.15 24.60 26.22
C LEU A 7 -24.93 23.86 25.64
N HIS A 8 -24.04 23.33 26.48
CA HIS A 8 -22.85 22.61 26.03
C HIS A 8 -23.19 21.27 25.40
N LEU A 9 -24.12 20.50 25.96
CA LEU A 9 -24.61 19.25 25.38
C LEU A 9 -25.45 19.49 24.11
N PHE A 10 -26.20 20.60 24.05
CA PHE A 10 -26.95 20.96 22.85
C PHE A 10 -26.01 21.36 21.71
N ILE A 11 -24.97 22.16 21.99
CA ILE A 11 -23.91 22.49 21.01
C ILE A 11 -23.14 21.23 20.61
N TYR A 12 -22.80 20.33 21.53
CA TYR A 12 -22.14 19.05 21.19
C TYR A 12 -23.01 18.13 20.31
N SER A 13 -24.33 18.08 20.54
CA SER A 13 -25.24 17.26 19.72
C SER A 13 -25.57 17.89 18.36
N VAL A 14 -25.54 19.23 18.27
CA VAL A 14 -25.73 19.95 17.00
C VAL A 14 -24.44 19.93 16.17
N ILE A 15 -23.26 19.88 16.80
CA ILE A 15 -21.97 19.65 16.12
C ILE A 15 -21.81 18.17 15.70
N ASN A 16 -22.40 17.21 16.43
CA ASN A 16 -22.41 15.78 16.10
C ASN A 16 -23.75 15.29 15.53
N SER A 17 -24.45 16.13 14.77
CA SER A 17 -25.52 15.64 13.90
C SER A 17 -24.91 14.75 12.81
N PRO A 18 -25.47 13.57 12.49
CA PRO A 18 -25.11 12.77 11.33
C PRO A 18 -25.66 13.44 10.05
N ALA A 19 -25.42 14.75 9.91
CA ALA A 19 -25.61 15.47 8.67
C ALA A 19 -24.43 15.07 7.78
N GLU A 20 -24.66 14.04 6.98
CA GLU A 20 -24.20 13.95 5.59
C GLU A 20 -22.97 14.81 5.31
N LYS A 21 -21.79 14.33 5.73
CA LYS A 21 -20.62 14.50 4.87
C LYS A 21 -20.83 13.56 3.68
N GLU A 22 -21.79 13.92 2.81
CA GLU A 22 -21.63 13.63 1.40
C GLU A 22 -20.35 14.34 1.00
N GLN A 23 -19.25 13.63 1.17
CA GLN A 23 -17.99 13.95 0.55
C GLN A 23 -18.37 13.95 -0.93
N SER A 24 -18.53 15.16 -1.47
CA SER A 24 -18.70 15.45 -2.89
C SER A 24 -17.62 14.67 -3.63
N THR A 25 -17.90 13.41 -3.97
CA THR A 25 -16.94 12.57 -4.63
C THR A 25 -16.86 13.19 -6.00
N SER A 26 -15.72 13.79 -6.32
CA SER A 26 -15.49 14.27 -7.68
C SER A 26 -15.87 13.13 -8.63
N PRO A 27 -16.41 13.42 -9.84
CA PRO A 27 -16.81 12.36 -10.77
C PRO A 27 -15.70 11.32 -11.04
N LYS A 28 -14.43 11.69 -10.82
CA LYS A 28 -13.26 10.83 -10.92
C LYS A 28 -13.18 9.76 -9.82
N LEU A 29 -13.73 10.05 -8.63
CA LEU A 29 -13.68 9.19 -7.45
C LEU A 29 -14.89 8.29 -7.26
N THR A 30 -16.03 8.60 -7.89
CA THR A 30 -17.28 7.82 -7.75
C THR A 30 -17.07 6.32 -8.00
N LYS A 31 -16.26 5.96 -9.00
CA LYS A 31 -15.96 4.54 -9.29
C LYS A 31 -15.22 3.83 -8.14
N TYR A 32 -14.37 4.53 -7.39
CA TYR A 32 -13.62 3.97 -6.27
C TYR A 32 -14.49 3.91 -5.02
N TRP A 33 -15.31 4.94 -4.79
CA TRP A 33 -16.30 4.97 -3.71
C TRP A 33 -17.27 3.77 -3.76
N LEU A 34 -17.75 3.41 -4.95
CA LEU A 34 -18.61 2.23 -5.15
C LEU A 34 -17.91 0.91 -4.81
N GLN A 35 -16.58 0.88 -4.83
CA GLN A 35 -15.73 -0.27 -4.51
C GLN A 35 -15.10 -0.15 -3.11
N ARG A 36 -15.54 0.80 -2.26
CA ARG A 36 -14.86 1.07 -0.98
C ARG A 36 -14.72 -0.15 -0.07
N TYR A 37 -15.69 -1.08 -0.09
CA TYR A 37 -15.61 -2.32 0.67
C TYR A 37 -14.68 -3.38 0.05
N ASP A 38 -14.38 -3.28 -1.25
CA ASP A 38 -13.31 -4.08 -1.88
C ASP A 38 -11.92 -3.53 -1.52
N LEU A 39 -11.83 -2.22 -1.22
CA LEU A 39 -10.59 -1.56 -0.78
C LEU A 39 -10.32 -1.82 0.71
N PHE A 40 -11.33 -1.62 1.55
CA PHE A 40 -11.32 -1.92 2.98
C PHE A 40 -12.66 -2.50 3.40
N SER A 41 -12.70 -3.75 3.84
CA SER A 41 -13.93 -4.39 4.32
C SER A 41 -14.53 -3.66 5.53
N ARG A 42 -13.69 -2.99 6.33
CA ARG A 42 -14.07 -2.21 7.53
C ARG A 42 -14.20 -0.71 7.25
N TYR A 43 -14.49 -0.31 6.01
CA TYR A 43 -14.51 1.10 5.60
C TYR A 43 -15.32 2.01 6.53
N ASP A 44 -16.55 1.61 6.87
CA ASP A 44 -17.46 2.42 7.70
C ASP A 44 -17.07 2.47 9.20
N GLU A 45 -16.02 1.77 9.61
CA GLU A 45 -15.54 1.73 10.99
C GLU A 45 -14.51 2.82 11.29
N GLY A 46 -14.37 3.82 10.40
CA GLY A 46 -13.50 4.98 10.58
C GLY A 46 -12.26 4.98 9.70
N ILE A 47 -12.28 4.30 8.55
CA ILE A 47 -11.17 4.34 7.59
C ILE A 47 -11.00 5.76 7.05
N GLN A 48 -9.74 6.20 6.96
CA GLN A 48 -9.34 7.48 6.41
C GLN A 48 -8.63 7.28 5.07
N MET A 49 -9.02 8.11 4.10
CA MET A 49 -8.55 8.08 2.72
C MET A 49 -8.48 9.51 2.18
N ASP A 50 -7.40 9.82 1.47
CA ASP A 50 -7.29 11.02 0.64
C ASP A 50 -7.56 10.71 -0.84
N GLU A 51 -7.48 11.72 -1.72
CA GLU A 51 -7.74 11.56 -3.15
C GLU A 51 -6.84 10.49 -3.79
N GLU A 52 -5.56 10.44 -3.39
CA GLU A 52 -4.63 9.45 -3.92
C GLU A 52 -4.86 8.05 -3.37
N GLY A 53 -5.17 7.91 -2.08
CA GLY A 53 -5.50 6.63 -1.47
C GLY A 53 -6.56 5.89 -2.27
N TRP A 54 -7.59 6.60 -2.75
CA TRP A 54 -8.69 6.00 -3.52
C TRP A 54 -8.26 5.24 -4.77
N TYR A 55 -7.20 5.69 -5.45
CA TYR A 55 -6.73 5.04 -6.67
C TYR A 55 -5.44 4.23 -6.49
N SER A 56 -4.70 4.48 -5.42
CA SER A 56 -3.42 3.81 -5.13
C SER A 56 -3.56 2.62 -4.17
N VAL A 57 -4.59 2.58 -3.31
CA VAL A 57 -4.70 1.49 -2.33
C VAL A 57 -4.97 0.14 -3.01
N THR A 58 -4.20 -0.87 -2.60
CA THR A 58 -4.39 -2.24 -3.05
C THR A 58 -5.71 -2.78 -2.51
N PRO A 59 -6.59 -3.35 -3.36
CA PRO A 59 -7.81 -4.00 -2.88
C PRO A 59 -7.50 -5.06 -1.81
N GLU A 60 -8.29 -5.10 -0.73
CA GLU A 60 -7.97 -5.87 0.48
C GLU A 60 -7.70 -7.35 0.17
N LYS A 61 -8.51 -7.95 -0.70
CA LYS A 61 -8.34 -9.37 -1.10
C LYS A 61 -6.99 -9.66 -1.76
N ILE A 62 -6.44 -8.69 -2.50
CA ILE A 62 -5.11 -8.81 -3.13
C ILE A 62 -4.03 -8.66 -2.06
N ALA A 63 -4.15 -7.64 -1.20
CA ALA A 63 -3.20 -7.40 -0.11
C ALA A 63 -3.12 -8.59 0.85
N VAL A 64 -4.24 -9.27 1.16
CA VAL A 64 -4.26 -10.51 1.96
C VAL A 64 -3.39 -11.60 1.32
N LYS A 65 -3.55 -11.86 0.01
CA LYS A 65 -2.75 -12.89 -0.69
C LYS A 65 -1.25 -12.57 -0.69
N GLN A 66 -0.91 -11.31 -0.90
CA GLN A 66 0.47 -10.84 -0.86
C GLN A 66 1.07 -11.04 0.55
N ALA A 67 0.30 -10.73 1.59
CA ALA A 67 0.71 -10.90 2.98
C ALA A 67 0.89 -12.36 3.39
N GLU A 68 0.04 -13.27 2.92
CA GLU A 68 0.16 -14.72 3.22
C GLU A 68 1.51 -15.31 2.79
N ARG A 69 2.11 -14.80 1.70
CA ARG A 69 3.45 -15.22 1.26
C ARG A 69 4.58 -14.76 2.18
N CYS A 70 4.30 -13.84 3.11
CA CYS A 70 5.26 -13.24 4.03
C CYS A 70 5.04 -13.68 5.49
N ARG A 71 4.21 -14.72 5.74
CA ARG A 71 3.84 -15.15 7.08
C ARG A 71 5.06 -15.38 7.98
N GLY A 72 5.03 -14.78 9.17
CA GLY A 72 6.09 -14.88 10.18
C GLY A 72 7.40 -14.15 9.83
N LYS A 73 7.42 -13.28 8.80
CA LYS A 73 8.59 -12.48 8.41
C LYS A 73 8.54 -11.06 8.98
N VAL A 74 9.67 -10.37 9.00
CA VAL A 74 9.72 -8.90 9.15
C VAL A 74 9.62 -8.28 7.76
N VAL A 75 8.53 -7.54 7.51
CA VAL A 75 8.26 -6.93 6.20
C VAL A 75 8.53 -5.43 6.25
N ILE A 76 9.19 -4.91 5.23
CA ILE A 76 9.33 -3.47 5.01
C ILE A 76 8.38 -3.08 3.87
N ASP A 77 7.29 -2.38 4.21
CA ASP A 77 6.39 -1.75 3.25
C ASP A 77 6.97 -0.37 2.90
N CYS A 78 7.61 -0.28 1.73
CA CYS A 78 8.48 0.84 1.38
C CYS A 78 7.72 2.09 0.91
N PHE A 79 6.43 1.94 0.58
CA PHE A 79 5.54 2.97 0.05
C PHE A 79 4.13 2.74 0.59
N SER A 80 3.97 2.83 1.91
CA SER A 80 2.81 2.28 2.62
C SER A 80 1.49 2.97 2.27
N GLY A 81 1.53 4.21 1.79
CA GLY A 81 0.35 5.02 1.52
C GLY A 81 -0.57 5.06 2.74
N VAL A 82 -1.86 4.82 2.51
CA VAL A 82 -2.90 4.75 3.55
C VAL A 82 -2.94 3.40 4.31
N GLY A 83 -1.93 2.54 4.14
CA GLY A 83 -1.73 1.33 4.93
C GLY A 83 -2.45 0.07 4.44
N GLY A 84 -2.99 0.04 3.22
CA GLY A 84 -3.75 -1.12 2.71
C GLY A 84 -2.98 -2.45 2.77
N ASN A 85 -1.72 -2.44 2.31
CA ASN A 85 -0.82 -3.60 2.38
C ASN A 85 -0.26 -3.81 3.79
N THR A 86 0.27 -2.76 4.40
CA THR A 86 0.76 -2.72 5.80
C THR A 86 -0.19 -3.45 6.76
N ILE A 87 -1.49 -3.16 6.73
CA ILE A 87 -2.50 -3.78 7.59
C ILE A 87 -2.54 -5.30 7.41
N GLN A 88 -2.52 -5.79 6.16
CA GLN A 88 -2.59 -7.22 5.90
C GLN A 88 -1.28 -7.91 6.26
N PHE A 89 -0.13 -7.27 6.05
CA PHE A 89 1.14 -7.78 6.54
C PHE A 89 1.12 -7.90 8.08
N ALA A 90 0.69 -6.88 8.81
CA ALA A 90 0.65 -6.87 10.27
C ALA A 90 -0.21 -8.00 10.88
N LYS A 91 -1.26 -8.45 10.17
CA LYS A 91 -2.09 -9.59 10.60
C LYS A 91 -1.33 -10.92 10.65
N VAL A 92 -0.36 -11.15 9.76
CA VAL A 92 0.25 -12.48 9.54
C VAL A 92 1.78 -12.53 9.65
N CYS A 93 2.44 -11.38 9.55
CA CYS A 93 3.89 -11.21 9.66
C CYS A 93 4.29 -11.01 11.13
N SER A 94 5.58 -11.13 11.42
CA SER A 94 6.12 -10.96 12.78
C SER A 94 6.09 -9.48 13.20
N SER A 95 6.47 -8.59 12.29
CA SER A 95 6.33 -7.13 12.42
C SER A 95 6.41 -6.48 11.03
N VAL A 96 5.99 -5.22 10.95
CA VAL A 96 6.04 -4.42 9.72
C VAL A 96 6.74 -3.10 9.98
N ILE A 97 7.63 -2.67 9.10
CA ILE A 97 8.11 -1.29 9.02
C ILE A 97 7.38 -0.64 7.85
N ALA A 98 6.51 0.32 8.14
CA ALA A 98 5.70 1.02 7.14
C ALA A 98 6.28 2.42 6.88
N ILE A 99 6.72 2.66 5.65
CA ILE A 99 7.42 3.87 5.24
C ILE A 99 6.58 4.61 4.21
N ASP A 100 6.31 5.88 4.46
CA ASP A 100 5.82 6.81 3.44
C ASP A 100 6.52 8.16 3.57
N ILE A 101 6.72 8.84 2.45
CA ILE A 101 7.35 10.16 2.43
C ILE A 101 6.38 11.25 2.91
N ASP A 102 5.07 11.02 2.75
CA ASP A 102 4.04 11.96 3.14
C ASP A 102 3.57 11.68 4.59
N PRO A 103 3.78 12.61 5.54
CA PRO A 103 3.33 12.43 6.91
C PRO A 103 1.82 12.22 7.03
N VAL A 104 1.02 12.80 6.13
CA VAL A 104 -0.45 12.64 6.15
C VAL A 104 -0.84 11.20 5.82
N LYS A 105 -0.11 10.54 4.89
CA LYS A 105 -0.31 9.12 4.59
C LYS A 105 -0.02 8.24 5.80
N VAL A 106 1.08 8.54 6.49
CA VAL A 106 1.46 7.82 7.71
C VAL A 106 0.40 7.97 8.80
N GLU A 107 -0.13 9.18 9.03
CA GLU A 107 -1.24 9.39 9.97
C GLU A 107 -2.49 8.57 9.60
N MET A 108 -2.86 8.53 8.31
CA MET A 108 -3.97 7.70 7.84
C MET A 108 -3.69 6.21 8.00
N ALA A 109 -2.46 5.75 7.71
CA ALA A 109 -2.06 4.36 7.88
C ALA A 109 -2.15 3.92 9.35
N ILE A 110 -1.71 4.77 10.29
CA ILE A 110 -1.85 4.55 11.74
C ILE A 110 -3.34 4.42 12.11
N ASN A 111 -4.17 5.37 11.69
CA ASN A 111 -5.62 5.30 11.92
C ASN A 111 -6.22 3.99 11.38
N ASN A 112 -5.92 3.66 10.14
CA ASN A 112 -6.50 2.50 9.47
C ASN A 112 -6.03 1.20 10.13
N ALA A 113 -4.79 1.11 10.58
CA ALA A 113 -4.30 -0.03 11.34
C ALA A 113 -4.96 -0.17 12.72
N MET A 114 -5.23 0.95 13.41
CA MET A 114 -6.00 0.95 14.66
C MET A 114 -7.43 0.44 14.43
N VAL A 115 -8.10 0.86 13.33
CA VAL A 115 -9.40 0.30 12.94
C VAL A 115 -9.31 -1.21 12.82
N TYR A 116 -8.28 -1.74 12.15
CA TYR A 116 -8.07 -3.18 12.00
C TYR A 116 -7.51 -3.90 13.25
N GLY A 117 -7.12 -3.17 14.29
CA GLY A 117 -6.59 -3.73 15.55
C GLY A 117 -5.21 -4.38 15.41
N VAL A 118 -4.34 -3.79 14.57
CA VAL A 118 -3.00 -4.33 14.27
C VAL A 118 -1.89 -3.27 14.37
N ASP A 119 -2.20 -2.08 14.89
CA ASP A 119 -1.24 -0.97 14.98
C ASP A 119 -0.03 -1.28 15.85
N ASP A 120 -0.20 -2.14 16.85
CA ASP A 120 0.83 -2.61 17.78
C ASP A 120 1.94 -3.47 17.12
N ARG A 121 1.77 -3.82 15.84
CA ARG A 121 2.72 -4.64 15.07
C ARG A 121 3.46 -3.86 13.98
N VAL A 122 3.25 -2.54 13.92
CA VAL A 122 3.77 -1.71 12.84
C VAL A 122 4.62 -0.57 13.40
N ASP A 123 5.86 -0.50 12.92
CA ASP A 123 6.74 0.66 13.11
C ASP A 123 6.54 1.62 11.94
N TYR A 124 5.92 2.77 12.21
CA TYR A 124 5.62 3.79 11.20
C TYR A 124 6.77 4.79 11.06
N VAL A 125 7.17 5.06 9.82
CA VAL A 125 8.28 5.97 9.51
C VAL A 125 7.84 6.96 8.43
N VAL A 126 7.89 8.26 8.77
CA VAL A 126 7.81 9.31 7.76
C VAL A 126 9.21 9.50 7.17
N GLY A 127 9.39 9.19 5.90
CA GLY A 127 10.66 9.38 5.23
C GLY A 127 10.75 8.81 3.83
N ASP A 128 11.83 9.16 3.14
CA ASP A 128 12.14 8.61 1.82
C ASP A 128 12.82 7.25 1.96
N PHE A 129 12.13 6.19 1.51
CA PHE A 129 12.68 4.83 1.46
C PHE A 129 14.09 4.78 0.86
N ILE A 130 14.36 5.55 -0.20
CA ILE A 130 15.66 5.54 -0.89
C ILE A 130 16.78 5.98 0.05
N HIS A 131 16.52 6.98 0.89
CA HIS A 131 17.49 7.48 1.86
C HIS A 131 17.58 6.61 3.12
N LEU A 132 16.47 5.95 3.49
CA LEU A 132 16.41 5.07 4.65
C LEU A 132 17.02 3.69 4.38
N ALA A 133 17.01 3.22 3.14
CA ALA A 133 17.43 1.86 2.76
C ALA A 133 18.72 1.35 3.43
N PRO A 134 19.82 2.14 3.54
CA PRO A 134 21.05 1.66 4.18
C PRO A 134 20.94 1.31 5.67
N SER A 135 19.93 1.80 6.39
CA SER A 135 19.72 1.51 7.81
C SER A 135 18.66 0.45 8.09
N LEU A 136 17.90 0.05 7.06
CA LEU A 136 16.80 -0.90 7.18
C LEU A 136 17.29 -2.34 7.25
N LYS A 137 16.57 -3.17 8.02
CA LYS A 137 16.77 -4.62 8.10
C LYS A 137 15.41 -5.29 8.16
N GLY A 138 15.17 -6.21 7.24
CA GLY A 138 13.93 -6.98 7.15
C GLY A 138 14.13 -8.21 6.30
N ASP A 139 13.22 -9.17 6.42
CA ASP A 139 13.28 -10.42 5.67
C ASP A 139 12.77 -10.22 4.23
N VAL A 140 11.76 -9.38 4.05
CA VAL A 140 11.06 -9.13 2.78
C VAL A 140 10.84 -7.63 2.57
N LEU A 141 11.10 -7.14 1.37
CA LEU A 141 10.68 -5.81 0.93
C LEU A 141 9.42 -5.89 0.08
N PHE A 142 8.44 -5.05 0.39
CA PHE A 142 7.28 -4.79 -0.46
C PHE A 142 7.40 -3.41 -1.11
N LEU A 143 7.39 -3.39 -2.43
CA LEU A 143 7.49 -2.19 -3.27
C LEU A 143 6.17 -1.99 -4.00
N SER A 144 5.41 -0.97 -3.61
CA SER A 144 4.26 -0.46 -4.36
C SER A 144 4.44 1.04 -4.66
N PRO A 145 5.48 1.41 -5.43
CA PRO A 145 5.79 2.81 -5.73
C PRO A 145 4.67 3.50 -6.52
N PRO A 146 4.61 4.84 -6.55
CA PRO A 146 3.66 5.57 -7.37
C PRO A 146 3.78 5.24 -8.87
N TRP A 147 2.65 4.92 -9.51
CA TRP A 147 2.59 4.57 -10.94
C TRP A 147 2.34 5.78 -11.86
N GLY A 148 2.22 6.99 -11.32
CA GLY A 148 1.76 8.18 -12.06
C GLY A 148 0.23 8.38 -12.03
N GLY A 149 -0.45 7.78 -11.05
CA GLY A 149 -1.90 7.90 -10.85
C GLY A 149 -2.73 7.23 -11.95
N PRO A 150 -4.04 7.49 -12.05
CA PRO A 150 -4.95 6.77 -12.95
C PRO A 150 -4.62 6.86 -14.44
N MET A 151 -3.67 7.72 -14.84
CA MET A 151 -3.24 7.91 -16.23
C MET A 151 -2.24 6.85 -16.71
N TYR A 152 -1.71 5.99 -15.83
CA TYR A 152 -0.85 4.86 -16.24
C TYR A 152 -1.53 3.96 -17.29
N ASN A 153 -2.87 3.93 -17.31
CA ASN A 153 -3.65 3.09 -18.22
C ASN A 153 -3.76 3.66 -19.66
N LYS A 154 -3.19 4.85 -19.92
CA LYS A 154 -3.16 5.46 -21.24
C LYS A 154 -1.97 5.00 -22.08
N VAL A 155 -0.98 4.36 -21.46
CA VAL A 155 0.12 3.70 -22.17
C VAL A 155 -0.24 2.24 -22.42
N GLU A 156 0.12 1.73 -23.59
CA GLU A 156 -0.14 0.33 -23.94
C GLU A 156 0.72 -0.61 -23.11
N ILE A 157 2.02 -0.30 -23.01
CA ILE A 157 3.01 -1.01 -22.22
C ILE A 157 3.59 -0.03 -21.21
N TYR A 158 3.56 -0.41 -19.93
CA TYR A 158 4.12 0.36 -18.83
C TYR A 158 5.53 -0.15 -18.54
N THR A 159 6.54 0.66 -18.84
CA THR A 159 7.93 0.29 -18.59
C THR A 159 8.39 0.77 -17.21
N LEU A 160 9.39 0.10 -16.64
CA LEU A 160 9.89 0.37 -15.28
C LEU A 160 10.48 1.78 -15.12
N ASP A 161 10.93 2.43 -16.19
CA ASP A 161 11.39 3.83 -16.16
C ASP A 161 10.29 4.83 -15.83
N MET A 162 9.02 4.45 -15.98
CA MET A 162 7.88 5.31 -15.67
C MET A 162 7.58 5.36 -14.16
N LEU A 163 8.14 4.45 -13.36
CA LEU A 163 7.98 4.44 -11.91
C LEU A 163 8.61 5.69 -11.28
N GLN A 164 8.00 6.12 -10.18
CA GLN A 164 8.48 7.23 -9.35
C GLN A 164 8.73 6.73 -7.93
N PRO A 165 9.57 7.41 -7.11
CA PRO A 165 10.38 8.60 -7.42
C PRO A 165 11.67 8.29 -8.19
N LYS A 166 11.95 7.01 -8.46
CA LYS A 166 13.05 6.52 -9.31
C LYS A 166 12.51 5.43 -10.22
N ASP A 167 13.24 5.18 -11.30
CA ASP A 167 12.94 4.04 -12.17
C ASP A 167 13.00 2.71 -11.39
N GLY A 168 12.25 1.73 -11.89
CA GLY A 168 12.10 0.43 -11.25
C GLY A 168 13.41 -0.34 -11.12
N TYR A 169 14.35 -0.17 -12.05
CA TYR A 169 15.67 -0.81 -11.95
C TYR A 169 16.45 -0.26 -10.76
N LYS A 170 16.45 1.06 -10.58
CA LYS A 170 17.14 1.69 -9.46
C LYS A 170 16.49 1.36 -8.13
N LEU A 171 15.15 1.37 -8.07
CA LEU A 171 14.41 0.94 -6.87
C LEU A 171 14.73 -0.52 -6.52
N PHE A 172 14.74 -1.41 -7.50
CA PHE A 172 15.05 -2.82 -7.30
C PHE A 172 16.50 -3.03 -6.82
N GLN A 173 17.47 -2.31 -7.41
CA GLN A 173 18.86 -2.33 -6.94
C GLN A 173 19.01 -1.88 -5.50
N ILE A 174 18.30 -0.81 -5.10
CA ILE A 174 18.29 -0.33 -3.71
C ILE A 174 17.71 -1.41 -2.79
N ALA A 175 16.58 -2.01 -3.17
CA ALA A 175 15.94 -3.06 -2.40
C ALA A 175 16.84 -4.29 -2.20
N GLN A 176 17.58 -4.70 -3.23
CA GLN A 176 18.54 -5.81 -3.17
C GLN A 176 19.69 -5.58 -2.19
N THR A 177 20.00 -4.33 -1.82
CA THR A 177 21.02 -4.06 -0.78
C THR A 177 20.55 -4.46 0.62
N ILE A 178 19.24 -4.68 0.81
CA ILE A 178 18.64 -5.04 2.11
C ILE A 178 18.32 -6.54 2.16
N THR A 179 17.62 -7.08 1.16
CA THR A 179 17.27 -8.51 1.09
C THR A 179 17.02 -8.94 -0.36
N PRO A 180 17.31 -10.21 -0.72
CA PRO A 180 16.93 -10.78 -2.02
C PRO A 180 15.43 -11.09 -2.15
N ASN A 181 14.67 -11.08 -1.04
CA ASN A 181 13.22 -11.35 -1.07
C ASN A 181 12.47 -10.05 -1.30
N ILE A 182 12.06 -9.81 -2.54
CA ILE A 182 11.44 -8.55 -2.97
C ILE A 182 10.10 -8.87 -3.61
N ILE A 183 9.08 -8.09 -3.26
CA ILE A 183 7.75 -8.15 -3.86
C ILE A 183 7.48 -6.80 -4.50
N MET A 184 7.17 -6.78 -5.80
CA MET A 184 6.77 -5.57 -6.50
C MET A 184 5.30 -5.68 -6.91
N PHE A 185 4.48 -4.70 -6.51
CA PHE A 185 3.12 -4.54 -7.00
C PHE A 185 3.06 -3.43 -8.06
N LEU A 186 2.65 -3.82 -9.26
CA LEU A 186 2.88 -3.06 -10.49
C LEU A 186 1.61 -2.93 -11.33
N PRO A 187 1.56 -1.94 -12.25
CA PRO A 187 0.48 -1.80 -13.21
C PRO A 187 0.20 -3.09 -13.97
N ARG A 188 -1.08 -3.32 -14.29
CA ARG A 188 -1.54 -4.51 -15.03
C ARG A 188 -0.95 -4.65 -16.45
N ASN A 189 -0.42 -3.57 -17.00
CA ASN A 189 0.18 -3.46 -18.32
C ASN A 189 1.71 -3.32 -18.26
N VAL A 190 2.34 -3.70 -17.13
CA VAL A 190 3.80 -3.66 -17.00
C VAL A 190 4.50 -4.58 -18.00
N ASP A 191 5.64 -4.13 -18.53
CA ASP A 191 6.50 -4.97 -19.37
C ASP A 191 7.09 -6.14 -18.55
N LEU A 192 6.58 -7.35 -18.79
CA LEU A 192 7.00 -8.54 -18.08
C LEU A 192 8.45 -8.93 -18.40
N ALA A 193 8.96 -8.58 -19.58
CA ALA A 193 10.34 -8.88 -19.96
C ALA A 193 11.34 -8.10 -19.09
N GLN A 194 10.99 -6.88 -18.67
CA GLN A 194 11.82 -6.12 -17.74
C GLN A 194 11.87 -6.75 -16.34
N LEU A 195 10.81 -7.45 -15.91
CA LEU A 195 10.80 -8.18 -14.64
C LEU A 195 11.70 -9.41 -14.70
N GLU A 196 11.64 -10.16 -15.81
CA GLU A 196 12.56 -11.28 -16.07
C GLU A 196 14.02 -10.81 -16.10
N GLU A 197 14.27 -9.66 -16.73
CA GLU A 197 15.60 -9.03 -16.76
C GLU A 197 16.11 -8.70 -15.35
N LEU A 198 15.28 -8.10 -14.48
CA LEU A 198 15.65 -7.83 -13.08
C LEU A 198 16.09 -9.10 -12.35
N ALA A 199 15.33 -10.19 -12.51
CA ALA A 199 15.64 -11.48 -11.89
C ALA A 199 16.94 -12.08 -12.42
N TRP A 200 17.14 -12.04 -13.74
CA TRP A 200 18.31 -12.60 -14.43
C TRP A 200 19.60 -11.83 -14.14
N LEU A 201 19.54 -10.49 -14.09
CA LEU A 201 20.70 -9.63 -13.86
C LEU A 201 21.13 -9.55 -12.39
N SER A 202 20.34 -10.11 -11.48
CA SER A 202 20.70 -10.22 -10.07
C SER A 202 21.88 -11.20 -9.88
N SER A 203 22.67 -11.00 -8.83
CA SER A 203 23.84 -11.85 -8.55
C SER A 203 23.82 -12.35 -7.10
N PRO A 204 23.53 -13.65 -6.86
CA PRO A 204 23.12 -14.64 -7.86
C PRO A 204 21.76 -14.30 -8.49
N PRO A 205 21.41 -14.88 -9.66
CA PRO A 205 20.10 -14.70 -10.26
C PRO A 205 18.98 -15.10 -9.29
N LEU A 206 17.90 -14.32 -9.30
CA LEU A 206 16.74 -14.55 -8.44
C LEU A 206 15.69 -15.37 -9.17
N THR A 207 14.95 -16.19 -8.42
CA THR A 207 13.72 -16.80 -8.91
C THR A 207 12.63 -15.73 -9.01
N LEU A 208 11.89 -15.72 -10.12
CA LEU A 208 10.74 -14.84 -10.35
C LEU A 208 9.44 -15.65 -10.45
N VAL A 209 8.44 -15.26 -9.66
CA VAL A 209 7.05 -15.70 -9.82
C VAL A 209 6.18 -14.49 -10.10
N ILE A 210 5.39 -14.54 -11.18
CA ILE A 210 4.47 -13.48 -11.58
C ILE A 210 3.04 -13.92 -11.29
N GLU A 211 2.25 -13.06 -10.63
CA GLU A 211 0.83 -13.27 -10.36
C GLU A 211 -0.01 -12.12 -10.92
N GLU A 212 -1.06 -12.45 -11.68
CA GLU A 212 -2.11 -11.50 -12.07
C GLU A 212 -3.14 -11.35 -10.94
N ASN A 213 -3.34 -10.12 -10.48
CA ASN A 213 -4.24 -9.85 -9.39
C ASN A 213 -5.62 -9.43 -9.91
N CYS A 214 -6.65 -10.23 -9.64
CA CYS A 214 -8.01 -10.01 -10.15
C CYS A 214 -9.02 -9.71 -9.02
N VAL A 215 -9.90 -8.73 -9.27
CA VAL A 215 -11.10 -8.46 -8.45
C VAL A 215 -12.30 -8.33 -9.39
N GLY A 216 -13.38 -9.08 -9.11
CA GLY A 216 -14.57 -9.09 -9.96
C GLY A 216 -14.31 -9.48 -11.42
N GLY A 217 -13.36 -10.39 -11.65
CA GLY A 217 -12.96 -10.85 -12.99
C GLY A 217 -12.12 -9.84 -13.79
N ARG A 218 -11.67 -8.73 -13.19
CA ARG A 218 -10.83 -7.72 -13.85
C ARG A 218 -9.45 -7.67 -13.20
N ILE A 219 -8.41 -7.64 -14.03
CA ILE A 219 -7.03 -7.47 -13.58
C ILE A 219 -6.85 -6.06 -13.00
N LYS A 220 -6.32 -5.99 -11.79
CA LYS A 220 -6.02 -4.77 -11.04
C LYS A 220 -4.54 -4.41 -11.11
N GLY A 221 -3.65 -5.39 -11.13
CA GLY A 221 -2.20 -5.20 -11.21
C GLY A 221 -1.45 -6.53 -11.27
N ILE A 222 -0.15 -6.47 -11.49
CA ILE A 222 0.77 -7.61 -11.46
C ILE A 222 1.53 -7.61 -10.13
N THR A 223 1.70 -8.77 -9.51
CA THR A 223 2.68 -8.94 -8.43
C THR A 223 3.82 -9.82 -8.89
N ALA A 224 5.03 -9.29 -8.80
CA ALA A 224 6.26 -10.03 -9.04
C ALA A 224 6.93 -10.35 -7.71
N TYR A 225 7.22 -11.64 -7.49
CA TYR A 225 7.89 -12.14 -6.31
C TYR A 225 9.28 -12.60 -6.71
N PHE A 226 10.29 -11.95 -6.16
CA PHE A 226 11.71 -12.26 -6.32
C PHE A 226 12.24 -12.90 -5.04
N SER A 227 13.05 -13.94 -5.18
CA SER A 227 13.69 -14.61 -4.04
C SER A 227 14.94 -15.35 -4.49
N CYS A 228 15.87 -15.64 -3.57
CA CYS A 228 16.94 -16.58 -3.88
C CYS A 228 16.32 -17.93 -4.24
N SER A 229 16.81 -18.56 -5.31
CA SER A 229 16.60 -19.99 -5.47
C SER A 229 17.15 -20.69 -4.23
N ALA A 230 16.36 -21.58 -3.61
CA ALA A 230 16.92 -22.46 -2.59
C ALA A 230 18.05 -23.26 -3.27
N VAL A 231 19.29 -22.97 -2.88
CA VAL A 231 20.47 -23.75 -3.27
C VAL A 231 20.49 -25.02 -2.42
#